data_AF-A0A317X2K8-F1
#
_entry.id   AF-A0A317X2K8-F1
#
_cell.length_a   1.000
_cell.length_b   1.000
_cell.length_c   1.000
_cell.angle_alpha   90.00
_cell.angle_beta   90.00
_cell.angle_gamma   90.00
#
_symmetry.space_group_name_H-M   'P 1'
#
loop_
_entity.id
_entity.type
_entity.pdbx_description
1 polymer ?
#
loop_
_entity_poly.entity_id
_entity_poly.type
_entity_poly.pdbx_seq_one_letter_code
_entity_poly.pdbx_strand_id
1 'polypeptide(L)'
;QRPLFETFFPTRDRVTMEQVQVLGILPSEWWEKWDRRLEWFDEEGELNMTTGVRRRHDGVRRTWEMRFNHSVQEARAEAGLETVTDEERRAFEAMLRSMLKFQPKERATAQEVMQSEWMNGWGLPALEHSWGISNSTVSKIQEIED
;
A
#
# COMPACT_ATOMS: atom_id res chain seq x y z
N GLN A 1 9.76 -8.09 -7.61
CA GLN A 1 8.78 -7.33 -6.79
C GLN A 1 9.42 -6.91 -5.46
N ARG A 2 9.38 -5.61 -5.12
CA ARG A 2 9.75 -5.10 -3.77
C ARG A 2 8.46 -4.90 -2.96
N PRO A 3 8.46 -5.12 -1.63
CA PRO A 3 7.25 -4.95 -0.84
C PRO A 3 6.93 -3.47 -0.62
N LEU A 4 5.63 -3.15 -0.46
CA LEU A 4 5.17 -1.78 -0.17
C LEU A 4 5.74 -1.28 1.16
N PHE A 5 5.85 -2.16 2.17
CA PHE A 5 6.49 -1.90 3.46
C PHE A 5 7.68 -2.84 3.66
N GLU A 6 8.77 -2.36 4.25
CA GLU A 6 9.98 -3.16 4.43
C GLU A 6 9.77 -4.24 5.51
N THR A 7 10.12 -5.49 5.18
CA THR A 7 9.91 -6.65 6.07
C THR A 7 11.22 -7.17 6.68
N PHE A 8 12.38 -6.66 6.26
CA PHE A 8 13.67 -7.16 6.74
C PHE A 8 14.09 -6.51 8.06
N PHE A 9 14.22 -7.32 9.13
CA PHE A 9 14.50 -6.90 10.51
C PHE A 9 13.53 -5.84 11.04
N PRO A 10 12.24 -6.18 11.23
CA PRO A 10 11.26 -5.25 11.77
C PRO A 10 11.53 -5.03 13.26
N THR A 11 11.77 -3.78 13.64
CA THR A 11 11.64 -3.32 15.03
C THR A 11 10.39 -2.47 15.14
N ARG A 12 9.83 -2.32 16.34
CA ARG A 12 8.69 -1.43 16.58
C ARG A 12 8.94 -0.04 15.99
N ASP A 13 10.09 0.55 16.31
CA ASP A 13 10.46 1.88 15.82
C ASP A 13 10.60 1.94 14.30
N ARG A 14 11.19 0.91 13.68
CA ARG A 14 11.35 0.89 12.23
C ARG A 14 10.01 0.74 11.51
N VAL A 15 9.11 -0.08 12.04
CA VAL A 15 7.75 -0.23 11.49
C VAL A 15 6.99 1.09 11.63
N THR A 16 7.04 1.73 12.80
CA THR A 16 6.40 3.03 13.03
C THR A 16 6.98 4.11 12.11
N MET A 17 8.29 4.15 11.93
CA MET A 17 8.97 5.06 11.00
C MET A 17 8.50 4.87 9.55
N GLU A 18 8.41 3.62 9.08
CA GLU A 18 7.90 3.31 7.74
C GLU A 18 6.44 3.73 7.58
N GLN A 19 5.60 3.51 8.60
CA GLN A 19 4.21 3.98 8.59
C GLN A 19 4.12 5.50 8.50
N VAL A 20 4.95 6.23 9.25
CA VAL A 20 4.95 7.70 9.22
C VAL A 20 5.37 8.25 7.86
N GLN A 21 6.39 7.65 7.23
CA GLN A 21 6.80 8.05 5.88
C GLN A 21 5.68 7.90 4.83
N VAL A 22 4.80 6.92 5.01
CA VAL A 22 3.78 6.54 4.02
C VAL A 22 2.42 7.17 4.30
N LEU A 23 2.00 7.19 5.56
CA LEU A 23 0.67 7.58 6.01
C LEU A 23 0.62 8.99 6.59
N GLY A 24 1.78 9.56 6.95
CA GLY A 24 1.87 10.85 7.65
C GLY A 24 2.08 10.67 9.15
N ILE A 25 2.10 11.78 9.87
CA ILE A 25 2.41 11.83 11.30
C ILE A 25 1.36 11.04 12.10
N LEU A 26 1.82 10.39 13.17
CA LEU A 26 0.94 9.73 14.13
C LEU A 26 -0.03 10.73 14.78
N PRO A 27 -1.17 10.27 15.35
CA PRO A 27 -1.93 11.09 16.28
C PRO A 27 -1.03 11.67 17.36
N SER A 28 -1.25 12.92 17.76
CA SER A 28 -0.36 13.68 18.66
C SER A 28 0.02 12.91 19.93
N GLU A 29 -0.96 12.29 20.58
CA GLU A 29 -0.76 11.48 21.78
C GLU A 29 0.17 10.27 21.59
N TRP A 30 0.34 9.77 20.36
CA TRP A 30 1.24 8.68 20.02
C TRP A 30 2.58 9.22 19.50
N TRP A 31 2.55 10.32 18.76
CA TRP A 31 3.73 11.02 18.28
C TRP A 31 4.64 11.43 19.44
N GLU A 32 4.07 12.08 20.46
CA GLU A 32 4.80 12.54 21.65
C GLU A 32 5.42 11.38 22.45
N LYS A 33 4.75 10.21 22.49
CA LYS A 33 5.21 9.01 23.21
C LYS A 33 6.29 8.22 22.48
N TRP A 34 6.56 8.54 21.21
CA TRP A 34 7.58 7.84 20.46
C TRP A 34 8.94 8.49 20.68
N ASP A 35 9.65 8.04 21.71
CA ASP A 35 10.93 8.62 22.18
C ASP A 35 12.01 8.67 21.09
N ARG A 36 12.03 7.65 20.21
CA ARG A 36 13.05 7.51 19.16
C ARG A 36 12.69 8.22 17.86
N ARG A 37 11.54 8.89 17.76
CA ARG A 37 11.10 9.57 16.52
C ARG A 37 12.16 10.51 15.96
N LEU A 38 12.90 11.19 16.85
CA LEU A 38 13.91 12.18 16.52
C LEU A 38 15.17 11.62 15.82
N GLU A 39 15.32 10.29 15.80
CA GLU A 39 16.37 9.63 15.00
C GLU A 39 16.10 9.76 13.49
N TRP A 40 14.81 9.90 13.11
CA TRP A 40 14.35 9.91 11.71
C TRP A 40 13.62 11.18 11.30
N PHE A 41 12.94 11.84 12.23
CA PHE A 41 12.10 13.01 11.97
C PHE A 41 12.45 14.17 12.89
N ASP A 42 12.09 15.40 12.51
CA ASP A 42 12.04 16.51 13.47
C ASP A 42 10.70 16.52 14.24
N GLU A 43 10.48 17.54 15.07
CA GLU A 43 9.25 17.64 15.88
C GLU A 43 8.01 17.82 14.99
N GLU A 44 8.18 18.47 13.84
CA GLU A 44 7.18 18.70 12.81
C GLU A 44 6.92 17.45 11.94
N GLY A 45 7.67 16.36 12.15
CA GLY A 45 7.49 15.10 11.42
C GLY A 45 8.13 15.08 10.04
N GLU A 46 8.98 16.07 9.72
CA GLU A 46 9.78 16.07 8.51
C GLU A 46 11.04 15.22 8.66
N LEU A 47 11.45 14.60 7.56
CA LEU A 47 12.55 13.64 7.59
C LEU A 47 13.85 14.36 7.94
N ASN A 48 14.45 14.03 9.08
CA ASN A 48 15.75 14.56 9.47
C ASN A 48 16.83 13.98 8.55
N MET A 49 17.30 14.75 7.58
CA MET A 49 18.34 14.33 6.62
C MET A 49 19.77 14.43 7.19
N THR A 50 19.93 14.97 8.41
CA THR A 50 21.23 15.26 9.03
C THR A 50 21.82 14.06 9.76
N THR A 51 21.02 13.06 10.14
CA THR A 51 21.53 11.87 10.81
C THR A 51 22.28 10.98 9.82
N GLY A 52 23.61 11.10 9.81
CA GLY A 52 24.57 10.29 9.02
C GLY A 52 24.56 8.78 9.29
N VAL A 53 23.44 8.25 9.80
CA VAL A 53 23.13 6.82 9.79
C VAL A 53 23.06 6.42 8.33
N ARG A 54 23.94 5.52 7.90
CA ARG A 54 23.85 4.85 6.60
C ARG A 54 22.54 4.08 6.55
N ARG A 55 21.46 4.76 6.18
CA ARG A 55 20.16 4.15 5.96
C ARG A 55 20.38 3.18 4.80
N ARG A 56 20.14 1.87 5.03
CA ARG A 56 20.26 0.85 3.98
C ARG A 56 19.33 1.15 2.77
N HIS A 57 18.40 2.08 2.93
CA HIS A 57 17.63 2.75 1.90
C HIS A 57 18.06 4.23 1.86
N ASP A 58 18.86 4.58 0.86
CA ASP A 58 19.14 5.88 0.21
C ASP A 58 19.02 7.25 0.92
N GLY A 59 18.63 7.36 2.20
CA GLY A 59 18.40 8.65 2.83
C GLY A 59 17.18 9.41 2.28
N VAL A 60 16.46 8.81 1.32
CA VAL A 60 15.33 9.44 0.64
C VAL A 60 14.03 9.07 1.34
N ARG A 61 13.14 10.06 1.50
CA ARG A 61 11.78 9.82 1.98
C ARG A 61 11.06 8.88 0.99
N ARG A 62 10.72 7.68 1.43
CA ARG A 62 10.00 6.71 0.59
C ARG A 62 8.51 6.95 0.69
N THR A 63 8.03 7.91 -0.11
CA THR A 63 6.61 8.27 -0.21
C THR A 63 5.76 7.11 -0.71
N TRP A 64 4.44 7.23 -0.56
CA TRP A 64 3.48 6.29 -1.14
C TRP A 64 3.73 6.08 -2.64
N GLU A 65 3.86 7.18 -3.40
CA GLU A 65 4.07 7.16 -4.85
C GLU A 65 5.32 6.38 -5.25
N MET A 66 6.46 6.66 -4.60
CA MET A 66 7.72 5.97 -4.89
C MET A 66 7.64 4.47 -4.56
N ARG A 67 6.93 4.11 -3.48
CA ARG A 67 6.70 2.70 -3.14
C ARG A 67 5.76 2.03 -4.13
N PHE A 68 4.68 2.68 -4.52
CA PHE A 68 3.74 2.16 -5.51
C PHE A 68 4.42 1.95 -6.86
N ASN A 69 5.22 2.91 -7.32
CA ASN A 69 5.95 2.80 -8.58
C ASN A 69 6.88 1.58 -8.59
N HIS A 70 7.76 1.46 -7.58
CA HIS A 70 8.70 0.34 -7.52
C HIS A 70 8.03 -1.02 -7.27
N SER A 71 6.96 -1.05 -6.47
CA SER A 71 6.35 -2.31 -6.00
C SER A 71 5.28 -2.83 -6.97
N VAL A 72 4.64 -1.94 -7.73
CA VAL A 72 3.51 -2.27 -8.60
C VAL A 72 3.83 -1.95 -10.06
N GLN A 73 4.13 -0.69 -10.40
CA GLN A 73 4.28 -0.29 -11.81
C GLN A 73 5.48 -0.95 -12.49
N GLU A 74 6.67 -0.82 -11.91
CA GLU A 74 7.90 -1.42 -12.44
C GLU A 74 7.78 -2.95 -12.49
N ALA A 75 7.28 -3.56 -11.42
CA ALA A 75 7.11 -5.01 -11.36
C ALA A 75 6.13 -5.55 -12.42
N ARG A 76 5.04 -4.82 -12.71
CA ARG A 76 4.09 -5.17 -13.78
C ARG A 76 4.72 -5.00 -15.16
N ALA A 77 5.41 -3.89 -15.39
CA ALA A 77 6.11 -3.63 -16.65
C ALA A 77 7.17 -4.70 -16.94
N GLU A 78 7.99 -5.07 -15.94
CA GLU A 78 8.97 -6.15 -16.03
C GLU A 78 8.33 -7.51 -16.37
N ALA A 79 7.11 -7.76 -15.89
CA ALA A 79 6.34 -8.96 -16.17
C ALA A 79 5.56 -8.89 -17.50
N GLY A 80 5.66 -7.81 -18.26
CA GLY A 80 4.89 -7.60 -19.50
C GLY A 80 3.39 -7.40 -19.28
N LEU A 81 2.97 -7.02 -18.07
CA LEU A 81 1.60 -6.71 -17.73
C LEU A 81 1.30 -5.22 -17.96
N GLU A 82 0.04 -4.91 -18.29
CA GLU A 82 -0.43 -3.53 -18.39
C GLU A 82 -0.22 -2.79 -17.06
N THR A 83 0.32 -1.58 -17.11
CA THR A 83 0.53 -0.74 -15.93
C THR A 83 -0.77 -0.15 -15.42
N VAL A 84 -0.84 0.12 -14.12
CA VAL A 84 -2.03 0.71 -13.47
C VAL A 84 -2.18 2.15 -13.95
N THR A 85 -3.39 2.54 -14.36
CA THR A 85 -3.64 3.92 -14.80
C THR A 85 -3.54 4.89 -13.62
N ASP A 86 -3.34 6.18 -13.91
CA ASP A 86 -3.30 7.20 -12.84
C ASP A 86 -4.64 7.34 -12.10
N GLU A 87 -5.75 7.10 -12.78
CA GLU A 87 -7.09 7.10 -12.18
C GLU A 87 -7.25 5.93 -11.21
N GLU A 88 -6.96 4.71 -11.68
CA GLU A 88 -7.02 3.51 -10.85
C GLU A 88 -6.08 3.63 -9.64
N ARG A 89 -4.86 4.13 -9.85
CA ARG A 89 -3.87 4.34 -8.77
C ARG A 89 -4.42 5.27 -7.69
N ARG A 90 -5.04 6.40 -8.08
CA ARG A 90 -5.61 7.36 -7.11
C ARG A 90 -6.77 6.73 -6.35
N ALA A 91 -7.67 6.04 -7.03
CA ALA A 91 -8.79 5.34 -6.39
C ALA A 91 -8.29 4.26 -5.42
N PHE A 92 -7.26 3.50 -5.82
CA PHE A 92 -6.64 2.45 -4.99
C PHE A 92 -5.96 3.04 -3.76
N GLU A 93 -5.20 4.12 -3.93
CA GLU A 93 -4.55 4.82 -2.82
C GLU A 93 -5.60 5.38 -1.84
N ALA A 94 -6.67 5.99 -2.33
CA ALA A 94 -7.75 6.51 -1.50
C ALA A 94 -8.41 5.39 -0.66
N MET A 95 -8.70 4.25 -1.27
CA MET A 95 -9.22 3.06 -0.58
C MET A 95 -8.25 2.55 0.49
N LEU A 96 -6.96 2.38 0.18
CA LEU A 96 -5.99 1.90 1.17
C LEU A 96 -5.78 2.90 2.31
N ARG A 97 -5.78 4.21 2.02
CA ARG A 97 -5.67 5.24 3.06
C ARG A 97 -6.86 5.27 4.01
N SER A 98 -8.07 4.94 3.55
CA SER A 98 -9.23 4.83 4.43
C SER A 98 -9.13 3.61 5.36
N MET A 99 -8.54 2.51 4.89
CA MET A 99 -8.30 1.30 5.68
C MET A 99 -7.16 1.46 6.70
N LEU A 100 -6.14 2.25 6.35
CA LEU A 100 -4.88 2.35 7.09
C LEU A 100 -4.82 3.55 8.05
N LYS A 101 -5.96 4.15 8.40
CA LYS A 101 -6.01 5.18 9.45
C LYS A 101 -5.41 4.67 10.76
N PHE A 102 -4.60 5.51 11.41
CA PHE A 102 -3.94 5.15 12.67
C PHE A 102 -4.95 4.79 13.74
N GLN A 103 -5.95 5.67 13.96
CA GLN A 103 -7.01 5.42 14.90
C GLN A 103 -7.95 4.32 14.36
N PRO A 104 -8.15 3.20 15.09
CA PRO A 104 -9.00 2.11 14.60
C PRO A 104 -10.45 2.54 14.33
N LYS A 105 -10.98 3.48 15.10
CA LYS A 105 -12.35 4.00 14.96
C LYS A 105 -12.56 4.84 13.69
N GLU A 106 -11.48 5.32 13.09
CA GLU A 106 -11.52 6.12 11.85
C GLU A 106 -11.28 5.26 10.60
N ARG A 107 -10.96 3.97 10.75
CA ARG A 107 -10.74 3.08 9.62
C ARG A 107 -12.07 2.76 8.93
N ALA A 108 -12.02 2.71 7.62
CA ALA A 108 -13.15 2.23 6.83
C ALA A 108 -13.53 0.81 7.24
N THR A 109 -14.83 0.58 7.35
CA THR A 109 -15.41 -0.75 7.51
C THR A 109 -15.27 -1.56 6.24
N ALA A 110 -15.37 -2.89 6.34
CA ALA A 110 -15.36 -3.75 5.16
C ALA A 110 -16.47 -3.37 4.15
N GLN A 111 -17.64 -2.97 4.63
CA GLN A 111 -18.74 -2.53 3.78
C GLN A 111 -18.39 -1.26 2.98
N GLU A 112 -17.81 -0.25 3.63
CA GLU A 112 -17.38 0.98 2.96
C GLU A 112 -16.25 0.72 1.95
N VAL A 113 -15.31 -0.18 2.26
CA VAL A 113 -14.24 -0.58 1.33
C VAL A 113 -14.83 -1.25 0.10
N MET A 114 -15.80 -2.15 0.26
CA MET A 114 -16.48 -2.81 -0.87
C MET A 114 -17.25 -1.82 -1.75
N GLN A 115 -17.66 -0.68 -1.21
CA GLN A 115 -18.35 0.39 -1.92
C GLN A 115 -17.41 1.48 -2.47
N SER A 116 -16.10 1.33 -2.28
CA SER A 116 -15.11 2.30 -2.76
C SER A 116 -15.11 2.40 -4.28
N GLU A 117 -14.65 3.55 -4.78
CA GLU A 117 -14.46 3.79 -6.22
C GLU A 117 -13.59 2.70 -6.86
N TRP A 118 -12.49 2.30 -6.19
CA TRP A 118 -11.61 1.27 -6.72
C TRP A 118 -12.30 -0.09 -6.83
N MET A 119 -13.06 -0.50 -5.80
CA MET A 119 -13.78 -1.77 -5.84
C MET A 119 -14.85 -1.77 -6.93
N ASN A 120 -15.62 -0.70 -7.09
CA ASN A 120 -16.66 -0.64 -8.12
C ASN A 120 -16.09 -0.53 -9.54
N GLY A 121 -14.99 0.22 -9.74
CA GLY A 121 -14.41 0.45 -11.06
C GLY A 121 -13.49 -0.69 -11.55
N TRP A 122 -12.76 -1.35 -10.65
CA TRP A 122 -11.72 -2.32 -11.01
C TRP A 122 -11.84 -3.64 -10.24
N GLY A 123 -12.03 -3.59 -8.93
CA GLY A 123 -12.01 -4.79 -8.08
C GLY A 123 -13.11 -5.80 -8.38
N LEU A 124 -14.38 -5.37 -8.34
CA LEU A 124 -15.55 -6.19 -8.60
C LEU A 124 -15.64 -6.65 -10.06
N PRO A 125 -15.44 -5.78 -11.08
CA PRO A 125 -15.39 -6.23 -12.46
C PRO A 125 -14.32 -7.30 -12.71
N ALA A 126 -13.12 -7.15 -12.13
CA ALA A 126 -12.07 -8.15 -12.25
C ALA A 126 -12.44 -9.48 -11.58
N LEU A 127 -13.11 -9.43 -10.42
CA LEU A 127 -13.60 -10.61 -9.72
C LEU A 127 -14.65 -11.36 -10.57
N GLU A 128 -15.66 -10.66 -11.06
CA GLU A 128 -16.72 -11.22 -11.91
C GLU A 128 -16.15 -11.85 -13.18
N HIS A 129 -15.21 -11.15 -13.84
CA HIS A 129 -14.53 -11.67 -15.02
C HIS A 129 -13.76 -12.96 -14.71
N SER A 130 -13.05 -13.01 -13.57
CA SER A 130 -12.32 -14.21 -13.15
C SER A 130 -13.25 -15.40 -12.90
N TRP A 131 -14.43 -15.16 -12.30
CA TRP A 131 -15.44 -16.19 -12.06
C TRP A 131 -16.07 -16.67 -13.37
N GLY A 132 -16.39 -15.75 -14.28
CA GLY A 132 -16.88 -16.08 -15.61
C GLY A 132 -15.91 -16.98 -16.39
N ILE A 133 -14.61 -16.69 -16.34
CA ILE A 133 -13.57 -17.54 -16.95
C ILE A 133 -13.52 -18.92 -16.29
N SER A 134 -13.57 -18.98 -14.96
CA SER A 134 -13.49 -20.25 -14.23
C SER A 134 -14.66 -21.17 -14.57
N ASN A 135 -15.89 -20.63 -14.60
CA ASN A 135 -17.09 -21.40 -14.92
C ASN A 135 -17.09 -21.84 -16.39
N SER A 136 -16.67 -20.97 -17.32
CA SER A 136 -16.55 -21.31 -18.74
C SER A 136 -15.51 -22.40 -19.00
N THR A 137 -14.39 -22.37 -18.27
CA THR A 137 -13.33 -23.37 -18.40
C THR A 137 -13.79 -24.74 -17.87
N VAL A 138 -14.49 -24.76 -16.73
CA VAL A 138 -15.05 -26.01 -16.18
C VAL A 138 -16.07 -26.63 -17.13
N SER A 139 -16.97 -25.83 -17.72
CA SER A 139 -17.95 -26.33 -18.69
C SER A 139 -17.31 -26.89 -19.96
N LYS A 140 -16.25 -26.24 -20.49
CA LYS A 140 -15.52 -26.76 -21.65
C LYS A 140 -14.78 -28.06 -21.38
N ILE A 141 -14.30 -28.29 -20.16
CA ILE A 141 -13.65 -29.56 -19.79
C ILE A 141 -14.68 -30.69 -19.76
N GLN A 142 -15.88 -30.43 -19.24
CA GLN A 142 -16.96 -31.41 -19.19
C GLN A 142 -17.48 -31.79 -20.59
N GLU A 143 -17.50 -30.87 -21.55
CA GLU A 143 -17.89 -31.17 -22.95
C GLU A 143 -16.85 -31.96 -23.75
N ILE A 144 -15.60 -32.08 -23.28
CA ILE A 144 -14.52 -32.83 -23.94
C ILE A 144 -14.43 -34.27 -23.42
N GLU A 145 -15.03 -34.55 -22.26
CA GLU A 145 -15.05 -35.88 -21.64
C GLU A 145 -16.25 -36.76 -22.06
N ASP A 146 -17.19 -36.21 -22.85
CA ASP A 146 -18.32 -36.91 -23.50
C ASP A 146 -18.06 -37.19 -24.99
#